data_AF-A0A4Y2WPJ8-F1
#
_entry.id   AF-A0A4Y2WPJ8-F1
#
_cell.length_a   1.000
_cell.length_b   1.000
_cell.length_c   1.000
_cell.angle_alpha   90.00
_cell.angle_beta   90.00
_cell.angle_gamma   90.00
#
_symmetry.space_group_name_H-M   'P 1'
#
loop_
_entity.id
_entity.type
_entity.pdbx_description
1 polymer ?
#
loop_
_entity_poly.entity_id
_entity_poly.type
_entity_poly.pdbx_seq_one_letter_code
_entity_poly.pdbx_strand_id
1 'polypeptide(L)'
;MCKAFLPEMMQSNKGHIVSIASLAGVSGLPNLTDYCASKFAAVGFMESLKLELDAQKKDGIKLTLVCPSLISTGLFEGTKPP
;
A
#
# COMPACT_ATOMS: atom_id res chain seq x y z
N MET A 1 -1.42 1.15 11.82
CA MET A 1 -0.69 2.38 11.44
C MET A 1 -1.63 3.54 11.18
N CYS A 2 -2.41 3.56 10.09
CA CYS A 2 -3.26 4.71 9.74
C CYS A 2 -4.19 5.16 10.87
N LYS A 3 -4.87 4.21 11.56
CA LYS A 3 -5.72 4.53 12.72
C LYS A 3 -5.02 5.35 13.82
N ALA A 4 -3.71 5.16 14.01
CA ALA A 4 -2.96 5.84 15.06
C ALA A 4 -2.49 7.24 14.66
N PHE A 5 -2.04 7.42 13.40
CA PHE A 5 -1.39 8.66 12.97
C PHE A 5 -2.28 9.57 12.10
N LEU A 6 -3.25 8.99 11.39
CA LEU A 6 -4.11 9.75 10.47
C LEU A 6 -4.94 10.83 11.17
N PRO A 7 -5.51 10.63 12.37
CA PRO A 7 -6.30 11.68 13.02
C PRO A 7 -5.51 12.98 13.23
N GLU A 8 -4.24 12.88 13.65
CA GLU A 8 -3.39 14.05 13.86
C GLU A 8 -2.98 14.70 12.54
N MET A 9 -2.61 13.91 11.52
CA MET A 9 -2.34 14.41 10.17
C MET A 9 -3.54 15.17 9.59
N MET A 10 -4.77 14.70 9.85
CA MET A 10 -6.00 15.37 9.44
C MET A 10 -6.22 16.68 10.19
N GLN A 11 -5.91 16.75 11.48
CA GLN A 11 -6.00 18.00 12.25
C GLN A 11 -5.03 19.06 11.72
N SER A 12 -3.78 18.68 11.42
CA SER A 12 -2.77 19.60 10.89
C SER A 12 -2.82 19.80 9.37
N ASN A 13 -3.69 19.07 8.67
CA ASN A 13 -3.70 18.92 7.20
C ASN A 13 -2.29 18.75 6.62
N LYS A 14 -1.48 17.88 7.22
CA LYS A 14 -0.09 17.70 6.85
C LYS A 14 0.38 16.29 7.19
N GLY A 15 0.97 15.61 6.22
CA GLY A 15 1.56 14.31 6.43
C GLY A 15 1.89 13.60 5.13
N HIS A 16 2.58 12.48 5.22
CA HIS A 16 2.83 11.61 4.08
C HIS A 16 2.73 10.15 4.51
N ILE A 17 1.80 9.42 3.90
CA ILE A 17 1.65 7.98 4.09
C ILE A 17 2.30 7.27 2.90
N VAL A 18 3.31 6.45 3.19
CA VAL A 18 3.97 5.61 2.19
C VAL A 18 3.64 4.15 2.51
N SER A 19 3.06 3.43 1.55
CA SER A 19 2.71 2.01 1.68
C SER A 19 3.52 1.19 0.69
N ILE A 20 4.08 0.08 1.16
CA ILE A 20 4.82 -0.88 0.33
C ILE A 20 3.93 -2.09 0.05
N ALA A 21 3.37 -2.13 -1.16
CA ALA A 21 2.61 -3.25 -1.66
C ALA A 21 3.52 -4.23 -2.42
N SER A 22 3.20 -4.53 -3.67
CA SER A 22 3.88 -5.48 -4.56
C SER A 22 3.25 -5.37 -5.96
N LEU A 23 3.96 -5.78 -7.01
CA LEU A 23 3.35 -6.09 -8.30
C LEU A 23 2.19 -7.11 -8.15
N ALA A 24 2.30 -8.00 -7.16
CA ALA A 24 1.25 -8.95 -6.77
C ALA A 24 -0.05 -8.28 -6.24
N GLY A 25 -0.05 -6.96 -6.03
CA GLY A 25 -1.25 -6.19 -5.69
C GLY A 25 -2.01 -5.66 -6.91
N VAL A 26 -1.48 -5.83 -8.11
CA VAL A 26 -2.10 -5.42 -9.38
C VAL A 26 -2.42 -6.63 -10.26
N SER A 27 -1.61 -7.70 -10.17
CA SER A 27 -1.84 -8.95 -10.88
C SER A 27 -1.55 -10.15 -9.99
N GLY A 28 -2.35 -11.20 -10.11
CA GLY A 28 -2.18 -12.44 -9.34
C GLY A 28 -0.99 -13.27 -9.82
N LEU A 29 -0.39 -14.02 -8.91
CA LEU A 29 0.69 -14.97 -9.19
C LEU A 29 0.29 -16.38 -8.71
N PRO A 30 0.65 -17.44 -9.44
CA PRO A 30 0.40 -18.80 -9.01
C PRO A 30 1.12 -19.10 -7.69
N ASN A 31 0.52 -19.97 -6.87
CA ASN A 31 1.04 -20.40 -5.56
C ASN A 31 1.21 -19.29 -4.50
N LEU A 32 0.69 -18.09 -4.74
CA LEU A 32 0.80 -16.93 -3.86
C LEU A 32 -0.56 -16.28 -3.58
N THR A 33 -1.64 -17.07 -3.49
CA THR A 33 -3.02 -16.57 -3.42
C THR A 33 -3.25 -15.62 -2.24
N ASP A 34 -2.83 -16.02 -1.04
CA ASP A 34 -2.91 -15.25 0.19
C ASP A 34 -2.02 -14.00 0.14
N TYR A 35 -0.79 -14.14 -0.36
CA TYR A 35 0.12 -13.02 -0.55
C TYR A 35 -0.47 -11.98 -1.52
N CYS A 36 -0.95 -12.41 -2.70
CA CYS A 36 -1.59 -11.54 -3.67
C CYS A 36 -2.80 -10.84 -3.06
N ALA A 37 -3.71 -11.58 -2.40
CA ALA A 37 -4.88 -11.00 -1.74
C ALA A 37 -4.50 -9.89 -0.74
N SER A 38 -3.47 -10.11 0.08
CA SER A 38 -2.99 -9.08 1.01
C SER A 38 -2.45 -7.82 0.31
N LYS A 39 -1.82 -7.98 -0.86
CA LYS A 39 -1.24 -6.88 -1.62
C LYS A 39 -2.30 -6.12 -2.41
N PHE A 40 -3.32 -6.80 -2.95
CA PHE A 40 -4.51 -6.15 -3.52
C PHE A 40 -5.24 -5.33 -2.44
N ALA A 41 -5.38 -5.88 -1.22
CA ALA A 41 -5.96 -5.15 -0.11
C ALA A 41 -5.17 -3.88 0.25
N ALA A 42 -3.83 -3.93 0.22
CA ALA A 42 -2.99 -2.76 0.45
C ALA A 42 -3.15 -1.68 -0.65
N VAL A 43 -3.26 -2.09 -1.91
CA VAL A 43 -3.51 -1.19 -3.05
C VAL A 43 -4.89 -0.52 -2.92
N GLY A 44 -5.94 -1.32 -2.75
CA GLY A 44 -7.32 -0.82 -2.63
C GLY A 44 -7.50 0.06 -1.39
N PHE A 45 -6.84 -0.26 -0.28
CA PHE A 45 -6.84 0.59 0.91
C PHE A 45 -6.25 1.98 0.63
N MET A 46 -5.12 2.06 -0.06
CA MET A 46 -4.47 3.34 -0.38
C MET A 46 -5.28 4.16 -1.37
N GLU A 47 -5.91 3.51 -2.36
CA GLU A 47 -6.80 4.16 -3.32
C GLU A 47 -8.05 4.73 -2.62
N SER A 48 -8.74 3.91 -1.81
CA SER A 48 -9.90 4.36 -1.04
C SER A 48 -9.55 5.52 -0.12
N LEU A 49 -8.45 5.42 0.62
CA LEU A 49 -8.01 6.47 1.54
C LEU A 49 -7.71 7.78 0.80
N LYS A 50 -7.11 7.71 -0.40
CA LYS A 50 -6.85 8.91 -1.21
C LYS A 50 -8.16 9.62 -1.57
N LEU A 51 -9.16 8.87 -2.02
CA LEU A 51 -10.47 9.41 -2.38
C LEU A 51 -11.19 10.03 -1.17
N GLU A 52 -11.12 9.37 -0.01
CA GLU A 52 -11.69 9.90 1.24
C GLU A 52 -11.04 11.22 1.66
N LEU A 53 -9.72 11.35 1.51
CA LEU A 53 -8.99 12.58 1.83
C LEU A 53 -9.31 13.70 0.84
N ASP A 54 -9.47 13.39 -0.44
CA ASP A 54 -9.88 14.36 -1.47
C ASP A 54 -11.29 14.88 -1.22
N ALA A 55 -12.24 13.98 -0.90
CA ALA A 55 -13.61 14.34 -0.57
C ALA A 55 -13.68 15.28 0.65
N GLN A 56 -12.77 15.10 1.62
CA GLN A 56 -12.64 15.95 2.81
C GLN A 56 -11.75 17.18 2.61
N LYS A 57 -11.28 17.43 1.39
CA LYS A 57 -10.38 18.55 1.03
C LYS A 57 -9.09 18.58 1.86
N LYS A 58 -8.52 17.41 2.18
CA LYS A 58 -7.25 17.25 2.90
C LYS A 58 -6.08 17.15 1.93
N ASP A 59 -5.79 18.26 1.26
CA ASP A 59 -4.76 18.35 0.23
C ASP A 59 -3.31 18.32 0.73
N GLY A 60 -3.08 18.58 2.02
CA GLY A 60 -1.74 18.57 2.62
C GLY A 60 -1.27 17.20 3.10
N ILE A 61 -2.12 16.17 3.02
CA ILE A 61 -1.75 14.78 3.30
C ILE A 61 -1.44 14.09 1.97
N LYS A 62 -0.18 13.68 1.80
CA LYS A 62 0.29 13.00 0.59
C LYS A 62 0.30 11.48 0.77
N LEU A 63 0.11 10.77 -0.32
CA LEU A 63 0.08 9.31 -0.33
C LEU A 63 1.03 8.82 -1.43
N THR A 64 1.80 7.79 -1.12
CA THR A 64 2.63 7.07 -2.09
C THR A 64 2.46 5.58 -1.88
N LEU A 65 2.11 4.89 -2.96
CA LEU A 65 2.05 3.46 -3.02
C LEU A 65 3.22 2.96 -3.85
N VAL A 66 4.07 2.13 -3.25
CA VAL A 66 5.19 1.50 -3.93
C VAL A 66 4.81 0.06 -4.21
N CYS A 67 4.88 -0.35 -5.48
CA CYS A 67 4.61 -1.72 -5.91
C CYS A 67 5.87 -2.35 -6.52
N PRO A 68 6.80 -2.87 -5.69
CA PRO A 68 7.99 -3.51 -6.20
C PRO A 68 7.66 -4.80 -6.96
N SER A 69 8.46 -5.09 -7.98
CA SER A 69 8.60 -6.44 -8.51
C SER A 69 9.55 -7.25 -7.62
N LEU A 70 10.13 -8.33 -8.14
CA LEU A 70 11.15 -9.10 -7.43
C LEU A 70 12.35 -8.21 -7.08
N ILE A 71 12.62 -8.09 -5.78
CA ILE A 71 13.76 -7.37 -5.23
C ILE A 71 14.59 -8.32 -4.38
N SER A 72 15.91 -8.24 -4.50
CA SER A 72 16.85 -9.07 -3.76
C SER A 72 17.01 -8.57 -2.32
N THR A 73 16.01 -8.83 -1.49
CA THR A 73 15.98 -8.49 -0.05
C THR A 73 15.99 -9.72 0.86
N GLY A 74 16.11 -10.91 0.29
CA GLY A 74 16.02 -12.20 1.02
C GLY A 74 14.59 -12.76 1.13
N LEU A 75 13.56 -11.96 0.84
CA LEU A 75 12.14 -12.40 0.97
C LEU A 75 11.79 -13.64 0.14
N PHE A 76 12.44 -13.80 -1.02
CA PHE A 76 12.21 -14.91 -1.96
C PHE A 76 13.42 -15.84 -2.04
N GLU A 77 14.38 -15.73 -1.12
CA GLU A 77 15.56 -16.58 -1.12
C GLU A 77 15.18 -18.04 -0.85
N GLY A 78 15.69 -18.95 -1.68
CA GLY A 78 15.32 -20.38 -1.63
C GLY A 78 13.97 -20.73 -2.27
N THR A 79 13.19 -19.75 -2.75
CA THR A 79 11.97 -20.02 -3.52
C THR A 79 12.32 -20.37 -4.97
N LYS A 80 11.64 -21.36 -5.54
CA LYS A 80 11.76 -21.67 -6.96
C LYS A 80 10.67 -20.91 -7.71
N PRO A 81 11.01 -20.12 -8.74
CA PRO A 81 9.97 -19.62 -9.64
C PRO A 81 9.26 -20.81 -10.28
N PRO A 82 7.95 -20.68 -10.57
CA PRO A 82 7.22 -21.69 -11.34
C PRO A 82 7.82 -21.89 -12.74
#